data_AF-A0A3M2KXS2-F1
#
_entry.id   AF-A0A3M2KXS2-F1
#
_cell.length_a   1.000
_cell.length_b   1.000
_cell.length_c   1.000
_cell.angle_alpha   90.00
_cell.angle_beta   90.00
_cell.angle_gamma   90.00
#
_symmetry.space_group_name_H-M   'P 1'
#
loop_
_entity.id
_entity.type
_entity.pdbx_description
1 polymer ?
#
loop_
_entity_poly.entity_id
_entity_poly.type
_entity_poly.pdbx_seq_one_letter_code
_entity_poly.pdbx_strand_id
1 'polypeptide(L)'
;MTEENVRELADVPAIEVISRAAVMLMSSAAEKLGLADPDPAASPQLDLDEARRVITALAGLITASVEYLGPHAGPLRDGLQSLQRAFREVSAYPDAPGQGPGEKYTGPVY
;
A
#
# COMPACT_ATOMS: atom_id res chain seq x y z
N MET A 1 -5.05 -0.25 22.03
CA MET A 1 -6.47 -0.61 21.80
C MET A 1 -7.11 -0.86 23.16
N THR A 2 -8.21 -0.19 23.46
CA THR A 2 -9.04 -0.44 24.64
C THR A 2 -9.96 -1.65 24.40
N GLU A 3 -10.46 -2.33 25.44
CA GLU A 3 -11.40 -3.45 25.29
C GLU A 3 -12.69 -3.07 24.53
N GLU A 4 -13.11 -1.80 24.61
CA GLU A 4 -14.22 -1.26 23.80
C GLU A 4 -13.93 -1.34 22.29
N ASN A 5 -12.74 -0.94 21.84
CA ASN A 5 -12.35 -1.02 20.42
C ASN A 5 -12.38 -2.47 19.90
N VAL A 6 -12.09 -3.46 20.75
CA VAL A 6 -12.10 -4.88 20.35
C VAL A 6 -13.52 -5.40 20.20
N ARG A 7 -14.47 -4.99 21.07
CA ARG A 7 -15.89 -5.32 20.89
C ARG A 7 -16.45 -4.71 19.62
N GLU A 8 -16.08 -3.47 19.30
CA GLU A 8 -16.49 -2.83 18.06
C GLU A 8 -16.02 -3.58 16.81
N LEU A 9 -14.81 -4.16 16.81
CA LEU A 9 -14.31 -4.94 15.66
C LEU A 9 -15.09 -6.23 15.40
N ALA A 10 -15.73 -6.81 16.41
CA ALA A 10 -16.53 -8.04 16.24
C ALA A 10 -17.76 -7.81 15.34
N ASP A 11 -18.28 -6.59 15.33
CA ASP A 11 -19.47 -6.20 14.56
C ASP A 11 -19.12 -5.61 13.17
N VAL A 12 -17.83 -5.39 12.87
CA VAL A 12 -17.39 -4.81 11.60
C VAL A 12 -17.28 -5.92 10.53
N PRO A 13 -17.93 -5.77 9.36
CA PRO A 13 -17.79 -6.70 8.25
C PRO A 13 -16.33 -6.88 7.82
N ALA A 14 -15.93 -8.11 7.47
CA ALA A 14 -14.57 -8.42 7.06
C ALA A 14 -14.08 -7.55 5.88
N ILE A 15 -14.96 -7.27 4.91
CA ILE A 15 -14.65 -6.39 3.77
C ILE A 15 -14.25 -4.97 4.22
N GLU A 16 -14.90 -4.47 5.27
CA GLU A 16 -14.62 -3.15 5.83
C GLU A 16 -13.30 -3.16 6.62
N VAL A 17 -13.03 -4.22 7.40
CA VAL A 17 -11.74 -4.38 8.09
C VAL A 17 -10.59 -4.39 7.07
N ILE A 18 -10.72 -5.19 6.01
CA ILE A 18 -9.69 -5.29 4.94
C ILE A 18 -9.52 -3.95 4.23
N SER A 19 -10.62 -3.28 3.86
CA SER A 19 -10.56 -2.00 3.15
C SER A 19 -9.93 -0.90 4.00
N ARG A 20 -10.27 -0.82 5.29
CA ARG A 20 -9.64 0.13 6.24
C ARG A 20 -8.15 -0.16 6.42
N ALA A 21 -7.76 -1.42 6.53
CA ALA A 21 -6.36 -1.81 6.60
C ALA A 21 -5.59 -1.46 5.31
N ALA A 22 -6.19 -1.69 4.15
CA ALA A 22 -5.59 -1.34 2.86
C ALA A 22 -5.37 0.17 2.73
N VAL A 23 -6.35 0.99 3.11
CA VAL A 23 -6.22 2.46 3.14
C VAL A 23 -5.12 2.88 4.13
N MET A 24 -5.07 2.30 5.33
CA MET A 24 -4.01 2.60 6.30
C MET A 24 -2.60 2.31 5.74
N LEU A 25 -2.41 1.14 5.12
CA LEU A 25 -1.15 0.78 4.48
C LEU A 25 -0.82 1.72 3.31
N MET A 26 -1.83 2.07 2.49
CA MET A 26 -1.66 3.00 1.37
C MET A 26 -1.20 4.39 1.85
N SER A 27 -1.85 4.95 2.87
CA SER A 27 -1.46 6.23 3.46
C SER A 27 -0.06 6.15 4.08
N SER A 28 0.25 5.09 4.82
CA SER A 28 1.59 4.91 5.39
C SER A 28 2.69 4.81 4.32
N ALA A 29 2.44 4.13 3.22
CA ALA A 29 3.37 4.06 2.09
C ALA A 29 3.53 5.42 1.41
N ALA A 30 2.45 6.18 1.21
CA ALA A 30 2.51 7.52 0.62
C ALA A 30 3.38 8.48 1.45
N GLU A 31 3.22 8.48 2.77
CA GLU A 31 4.06 9.24 3.71
C GLU A 31 5.54 8.83 3.59
N LYS A 32 5.83 7.52 3.59
CA LYS A 32 7.19 6.99 3.47
C LYS A 32 7.83 7.23 2.09
N LEU A 33 7.02 7.53 1.08
CA LEU A 33 7.48 7.96 -0.24
C LEU A 33 7.62 9.49 -0.35
N GLY A 34 7.36 10.22 0.73
CA GLY A 34 7.40 11.68 0.75
C GLY A 34 6.25 12.34 -0.03
N LEU A 35 5.24 11.59 -0.47
CA LEU A 35 4.18 12.11 -1.37
C LEU A 35 3.25 13.13 -0.68
N ALA A 36 3.35 13.29 0.64
CA ALA A 36 2.65 14.30 1.40
C ALA A 36 3.33 15.70 1.33
N ASP A 37 4.60 15.75 0.92
CA ASP A 37 5.36 16.99 0.81
C ASP A 37 5.36 17.57 -0.62
N PRO A 38 5.50 18.90 -0.80
CA PRO A 38 5.60 19.52 -2.12
C PRO A 38 6.78 19.02 -2.96
N ASP A 39 7.87 18.62 -2.30
CA ASP A 39 9.03 17.96 -2.92
C ASP A 39 9.23 16.59 -2.25
N PRO A 40 8.71 15.51 -2.84
CA PRO A 40 8.81 14.17 -2.25
C PRO A 40 10.25 13.69 -2.06
N ALA A 41 11.18 14.10 -2.91
CA ALA A 41 12.58 13.67 -2.83
C ALA A 41 13.34 14.35 -1.67
N ALA A 42 12.84 15.48 -1.19
CA ALA A 42 13.39 16.22 -0.06
C ALA A 42 12.60 16.01 1.25
N SER A 43 11.57 15.16 1.24
CA SER A 43 10.72 14.89 2.39
C SER A 43 11.53 14.29 3.56
N PRO A 44 11.37 14.77 4.80
CA PRO A 44 11.97 14.15 5.97
C PRO A 44 11.35 12.79 6.32
N GLN A 45 10.22 12.43 5.71
CA GLN A 45 9.55 11.13 5.87
C GLN A 45 9.97 10.11 4.81
N LEU A 46 10.74 10.52 3.79
CA LEU A 46 11.19 9.62 2.72
C LEU A 46 12.06 8.49 3.28
N ASP A 47 11.53 7.25 3.21
CA ASP A 47 12.19 6.02 3.64
C ASP A 47 11.79 4.87 2.69
N LEU A 48 12.67 4.57 1.74
CA LEU A 48 12.43 3.55 0.73
C LEU A 48 12.48 2.11 1.28
N ASP A 49 13.22 1.85 2.35
CA ASP A 49 13.24 0.50 2.94
C ASP A 49 11.90 0.21 3.61
N GLU A 50 11.40 1.17 4.38
CA GLU A 50 10.09 1.09 5.00
C GLU A 50 8.95 1.10 3.97
N ALA A 51 9.01 1.98 2.95
CA ALA A 51 8.01 2.01 1.89
C ALA A 51 7.92 0.66 1.16
N ARG A 52 9.06 0.02 0.87
CA ARG A 52 9.10 -1.30 0.22
C ARG A 52 8.30 -2.34 1.01
N ARG A 53 8.48 -2.38 2.33
CA ARG A 53 7.81 -3.34 3.22
C ARG A 53 6.30 -3.11 3.21
N VAL A 54 5.87 -1.86 3.36
CA VAL A 54 4.44 -1.50 3.41
C VAL A 54 3.75 -1.76 2.07
N ILE A 55 4.35 -1.34 0.94
CA ILE A 55 3.80 -1.59 -0.40
C ILE A 55 3.71 -3.10 -0.68
N THR A 56 4.71 -3.88 -0.28
CA THR A 56 4.69 -5.34 -0.44
C THR A 56 3.59 -5.99 0.39
N ALA A 57 3.36 -5.52 1.63
CA ALA A 57 2.28 -6.00 2.48
C ALA A 57 0.90 -5.65 1.90
N LEU A 58 0.72 -4.41 1.41
CA LEU A 58 -0.50 -3.96 0.73
C LEU A 58 -0.81 -4.80 -0.51
N ALA A 59 0.20 -5.07 -1.34
CA ALA A 59 0.06 -5.93 -2.51
C ALA A 59 -0.39 -7.35 -2.14
N GLY A 60 0.22 -7.93 -1.10
CA GLY A 60 -0.21 -9.24 -0.58
C GLY A 60 -1.65 -9.24 -0.09
N LEU A 61 -2.04 -8.21 0.68
CA LEU A 61 -3.41 -8.04 1.20
C LEU A 61 -4.43 -7.95 0.06
N ILE A 62 -4.22 -7.07 -0.91
CA ILE A 62 -5.15 -6.87 -2.05
C ILE A 62 -5.24 -8.13 -2.89
N THR A 63 -4.11 -8.77 -3.20
CA THR A 63 -4.12 -9.99 -4.02
C THR A 63 -4.83 -11.14 -3.32
N ALA A 64 -4.62 -11.31 -2.01
CA ALA A 64 -5.29 -12.36 -1.24
C ALA A 64 -6.81 -12.10 -1.03
N SER A 65 -7.25 -10.85 -1.09
CA SER A 65 -8.64 -10.47 -0.79
C SER A 65 -9.49 -10.11 -2.00
N VAL A 66 -8.94 -10.14 -3.21
CA VAL A 66 -9.63 -9.65 -4.43
C VAL A 66 -11.01 -10.27 -4.65
N GLU A 67 -11.15 -11.58 -4.43
CA GLU A 67 -12.42 -12.29 -4.64
C GLU A 67 -13.54 -11.81 -3.71
N TYR A 68 -13.18 -11.26 -2.54
CA TYR A 68 -14.12 -10.74 -1.54
C TYR A 68 -14.38 -9.24 -1.68
N LEU A 69 -13.43 -8.49 -2.25
CA LEU A 69 -13.52 -7.03 -2.38
C LEU A 69 -14.52 -6.58 -3.45
N GLY A 70 -14.81 -7.44 -4.44
CA GLY A 70 -15.76 -7.13 -5.51
C GLY A 70 -15.44 -5.80 -6.20
N PRO A 71 -16.41 -4.87 -6.35
CA PRO A 71 -16.20 -3.57 -6.98
C PRO A 71 -15.13 -2.68 -6.30
N HIS A 72 -14.85 -2.89 -5.01
CA HIS A 72 -13.88 -2.08 -4.26
C HIS A 72 -12.42 -2.45 -4.59
N ALA A 73 -12.17 -3.56 -5.28
CA ALA A 73 -10.82 -4.00 -5.63
C ALA A 73 -10.12 -3.07 -6.64
N GLY A 74 -10.87 -2.46 -7.57
CA GLY A 74 -10.32 -1.60 -8.62
C GLY A 74 -9.55 -0.41 -8.06
N PRO A 75 -10.19 0.49 -7.29
CA PRO A 75 -9.52 1.65 -6.70
C PRO A 75 -8.32 1.29 -5.82
N LEU A 76 -8.38 0.17 -5.08
CA LEU A 76 -7.26 -0.27 -4.24
C LEU A 76 -6.05 -0.72 -5.09
N ARG A 77 -6.30 -1.41 -6.21
CA ARG A 77 -5.25 -1.81 -7.16
C ARG A 77 -4.63 -0.59 -7.85
N ASP A 78 -5.44 0.38 -8.24
CA ASP A 78 -4.96 1.61 -8.89
C ASP A 78 -4.09 2.44 -7.93
N GLY A 79 -4.52 2.56 -6.68
CA GLY A 79 -3.72 3.20 -5.62
C GLY A 79 -2.41 2.46 -5.36
N LEU A 80 -2.43 1.12 -5.29
CA LEU A 80 -1.21 0.32 -5.16
C LEU A 80 -0.25 0.52 -6.35
N GLN A 81 -0.75 0.49 -7.59
CA GLN A 81 0.09 0.73 -8.77
C GLN A 81 0.70 2.13 -8.76
N SER A 82 -0.05 3.13 -8.30
CA SER A 82 0.45 4.51 -8.17
C SER A 82 1.62 4.58 -7.18
N LEU A 83 1.53 3.89 -6.03
CA LEU A 83 2.62 3.78 -5.07
C LEU A 83 3.84 3.04 -5.63
N GLN A 84 3.62 1.96 -6.39
CA GLN A 84 4.70 1.20 -7.03
C GLN A 84 5.46 2.04 -8.06
N ARG A 85 4.76 2.84 -8.86
CA ARG A 85 5.38 3.79 -9.80
C ARG A 85 6.15 4.88 -9.07
N ALA A 86 5.53 5.51 -8.08
CA ALA A 86 6.17 6.54 -7.26
C ALA A 86 7.46 6.00 -6.62
N PHE A 87 7.43 4.81 -6.02
CA PHE A 87 8.62 4.15 -5.47
C PHE A 87 9.74 4.00 -6.51
N ARG A 88 9.39 3.57 -7.73
CA ARG A 88 10.33 3.40 -8.83
C ARG A 88 10.95 4.73 -9.25
N GLU A 89 10.15 5.79 -9.31
CA GLU A 89 10.58 7.14 -9.70
C GLU A 89 11.54 7.77 -8.68
N VAL A 90 11.27 7.61 -7.39
CA VAL A 90 12.12 8.18 -6.32
C VAL A 90 13.37 7.34 -6.02
N SER A 91 13.41 6.07 -6.46
CA SER A 91 14.57 5.21 -6.26
C SER A 91 15.73 5.61 -7.16
N ALA A 92 16.87 5.96 -6.56
CA ALA A 92 18.11 6.22 -7.30
C ALA A 92 18.62 5.00 -8.08
N TYR A 93 18.26 3.80 -7.61
CA TYR A 93 18.57 2.52 -8.26
C TYR A 93 17.28 1.71 -8.39
N PRO A 94 16.49 1.93 -9.45
CA PRO A 94 15.23 1.23 -9.65
C PRO A 94 15.43 -0.28 -9.74
N ASP A 95 14.54 -1.04 -9.12
CA ASP A 95 14.53 -2.49 -9.24
C ASP A 95 14.27 -2.92 -10.69
N ALA A 96 14.76 -4.10 -11.06
CA ALA A 96 14.40 -4.72 -12.33
C ALA A 96 12.87 -4.96 -12.38
N PRO A 97 12.23 -4.94 -13.57
CA PRO A 97 10.81 -5.26 -13.71
C PRO A 97 10.47 -6.62 -13.08
N GLY A 98 9.44 -6.65 -12.24
CA GLY A 98 9.00 -7.83 -11.48
C GLY A 98 9.69 -7.97 -10.11
N GLN A 99 10.66 -7.12 -9.79
CA GLN A 99 11.41 -7.14 -8.52
C GLN A 99 11.11 -5.93 -7.63
N GLY A 100 10.27 -5.00 -8.10
CA GLY A 100 9.81 -3.86 -7.31
C GLY A 100 8.92 -4.26 -6.12
N PRO A 101 8.66 -3.34 -5.19
CA PRO A 101 7.81 -3.60 -4.04
C PRO A 101 6.43 -4.15 -4.46
N GLY A 102 6.04 -5.31 -3.92
CA GLY A 102 4.77 -5.96 -4.25
C GLY A 102 4.65 -6.57 -5.65
N GLU A 103 5.61 -6.38 -6.56
CA GLU A 103 5.51 -6.84 -7.96
C GLU A 103 5.48 -8.37 -8.09
N LYS A 104 5.98 -9.10 -7.10
CA LYS A 104 5.79 -10.56 -7.00
C LYS A 104 4.31 -10.99 -7.02
N TYR A 105 3.40 -10.10 -6.60
CA TYR A 105 1.95 -10.36 -6.56
C TYR A 105 1.20 -9.70 -7.73
N THR A 106 1.66 -8.56 -8.21
CA THR A 106 0.95 -7.73 -9.19
C THR A 106 1.51 -7.82 -10.61
N GLY A 107 2.70 -8.40 -10.78
CA GLY A 107 3.49 -8.26 -11.99
C GLY A 107 4.24 -6.93 -12.04
N PRO A 108 5.07 -6.73 -13.09
CA PRO A 108 5.87 -5.52 -13.27
C PRO A 108 5.00 -4.28 -13.50
N VAL A 109 5.44 -3.15 -12.95
CA VAL A 109 4.84 -1.83 -13.20
C VAL A 109 5.82 -1.00 -14.05
N TYR A 110 5.27 -0.33 -15.07
CA TYR A 110 6.01 0.51 -16.02
C TYR A 110 5.71 1.98 -15.80
#